data_AF-A0A1W1Z854-F1
#
_entry.id   AF-A0A1W1Z854-F1
#
_cell.length_a   1.000
_cell.length_b   1.000
_cell.length_c   1.000
_cell.angle_alpha   90.00
_cell.angle_beta   90.00
_cell.angle_gamma   90.00
#
_symmetry.space_group_name_H-M   'P 1'
#
loop_
_entity.id
_entity.type
_entity.pdbx_description
1 polymer ?
#
loop_
_entity_poly.entity_id
_entity_poly.type
_entity_poly.pdbx_seq_one_letter_code
_entity_poly.pdbx_strand_id
1 'polypeptide(L)'
;MTGLTIALVGAPDWPDAPFVARAVAALAPDASVRWLPAGAALTPDVDGVWLLAPPAQAPATTHDTTTGWALQLGVPVLGPLRTDQGGSLTPSPGSRLAAIGGEAPVDLPTHTGSARPGRDYVAAPGTIWFAQAHRGAEPAVVTAGGSPFATLTDFPAATADGVHPLALDLVAAARQRAASRHAPAVAPTSGSSLAPLPDDEPRSYVHQMRTAGYRWWRPFLALGAGIATWFVLAMALSIAWFVLDPSLLESGGSTADIDPADPVTMLISNLTLAALIPATLVATRVGHWRPMGRLWSVAGRIRWRWLAVASAVTLVIWGGYLAAAWVLSGEQPTERPAHWPWLLVITLLTTPLQSAGEEVAFRGGILQGVGAWIKRPVVALVVGTVLSAATFALAHTSLDPWVLLDLGGMAVACCYLTWRTGGLEAAIVLHVVNNLVIILGLTMLGGLSDAYVTEETTSTAASGGLGVAATFVMTAILLWLARRTGVAPKGFGRPALSPGAPPESASA
;
A
#
# COMPACT_ATOMS: atom_id res chain seq x y z
N MET A 1 -27.80 33.50 0.37
CA MET A 1 -28.98 32.90 -0.30
C MET A 1 -28.52 31.62 -0.95
N THR A 2 -28.79 30.47 -0.34
CA THR A 2 -28.42 29.15 -0.89
C THR A 2 -29.36 28.86 -2.05
N GLY A 3 -28.88 28.88 -3.29
CA GLY A 3 -29.69 28.64 -4.48
C GLY A 3 -30.02 27.15 -4.67
N LEU A 4 -30.72 26.54 -3.71
CA LEU A 4 -31.19 25.16 -3.80
C LEU A 4 -32.09 25.03 -5.03
N THR A 5 -31.73 24.17 -5.98
CA THR A 5 -32.49 23.95 -7.21
C THR A 5 -32.96 22.50 -7.30
N ILE A 6 -34.27 22.29 -7.29
CA ILE A 6 -34.88 20.95 -7.44
C ILE A 6 -35.55 20.88 -8.80
N ALA A 7 -35.15 19.89 -9.60
CA ALA A 7 -35.73 19.65 -10.91
C ALA A 7 -36.91 18.66 -10.81
N LEU A 8 -38.06 19.07 -11.36
CA LEU A 8 -39.21 18.19 -11.60
C LEU A 8 -39.17 17.76 -13.06
N VAL A 9 -39.05 16.47 -13.31
CA VAL A 9 -38.79 15.93 -14.64
C VAL A 9 -39.99 15.13 -15.11
N GLY A 10 -40.66 15.66 -16.13
CA GLY A 10 -41.95 15.16 -16.62
C GLY A 10 -42.85 16.30 -17.07
N ALA A 11 -43.99 15.97 -17.68
CA ALA A 11 -44.92 17.00 -18.13
C ALA A 11 -45.82 17.48 -16.96
N PRO A 12 -46.09 18.79 -16.83
CA PRO A 12 -46.88 19.33 -15.72
C PRO A 12 -48.33 18.84 -15.65
N ASP A 13 -48.85 18.25 -16.73
CA ASP A 13 -50.18 17.65 -16.85
C ASP A 13 -50.21 16.16 -16.42
N TRP A 14 -49.08 15.60 -16.01
CA TRP A 14 -49.03 14.22 -15.52
C TRP A 14 -49.73 14.06 -14.16
N PRO A 15 -50.27 12.86 -13.87
CA PRO A 15 -51.18 12.67 -12.74
C PRO A 15 -50.59 13.04 -11.37
N ASP A 16 -49.30 12.81 -11.17
CA ASP A 16 -48.61 13.07 -9.90
C ASP A 16 -47.97 14.47 -9.81
N ALA A 17 -47.85 15.18 -10.94
CA ALA A 17 -47.25 16.51 -11.04
C ALA A 17 -47.80 17.54 -10.02
N PRO A 18 -49.12 17.71 -9.82
CA PRO A 18 -49.64 18.67 -8.84
C PRO A 18 -49.39 18.27 -7.39
N PHE A 19 -49.17 16.98 -7.10
CA PHE A 19 -48.85 16.50 -5.76
C PHE A 19 -47.37 16.66 -5.47
N VAL A 20 -46.50 16.31 -6.42
CA VAL A 20 -45.05 16.50 -6.33
C VAL A 20 -44.70 17.99 -6.21
N ALA A 21 -45.31 18.86 -7.01
CA ALA A 21 -45.10 20.31 -6.93
C ALA A 21 -45.48 20.87 -5.56
N ARG A 22 -46.61 20.44 -5.00
CA ARG A 22 -47.04 20.82 -3.64
C ARG A 22 -46.11 20.26 -2.57
N ALA A 23 -45.65 19.02 -2.73
CA ALA A 23 -44.71 18.38 -1.82
C ALA A 23 -43.39 19.15 -1.75
N VAL A 24 -42.80 19.52 -2.90
CA VAL A 24 -41.57 20.31 -2.94
C VAL A 24 -41.77 21.69 -2.33
N ALA A 25 -42.88 22.36 -2.63
CA ALA A 25 -43.20 23.66 -2.03
C ALA A 25 -43.34 23.59 -0.49
N ALA A 26 -43.85 22.47 0.04
CA ALA A 26 -43.98 22.26 1.49
C ALA A 26 -42.65 21.84 2.16
N LEU A 27 -41.89 20.95 1.53
CA LEU A 27 -40.65 20.38 2.09
C LEU A 27 -39.43 21.30 1.92
N ALA A 28 -39.39 22.06 0.83
CA ALA A 28 -38.27 22.93 0.47
C ALA A 28 -38.80 24.29 -0.06
N PRO A 29 -39.44 25.12 0.79
CA PRO A 29 -40.02 26.40 0.38
C PRO A 29 -38.97 27.41 -0.14
N ASP A 30 -37.69 27.19 0.18
CA ASP A 30 -36.54 27.95 -0.25
C ASP A 30 -35.95 27.48 -1.60
N ALA A 31 -36.45 26.37 -2.16
CA ALA A 31 -35.95 25.82 -3.41
C ALA A 31 -36.49 26.57 -4.65
N SER A 32 -35.62 26.82 -5.62
CA SER A 32 -36.01 27.13 -6.98
C SER A 32 -36.43 25.85 -7.69
N VAL A 33 -37.71 25.75 -8.05
CA VAL A 33 -38.26 24.59 -8.77
C VAL A 33 -38.08 24.77 -10.26
N ARG A 34 -37.39 23.83 -10.91
CA ARG A 34 -37.18 23.83 -12.37
C ARG A 34 -37.94 22.69 -13.02
N TRP A 35 -38.83 23.01 -13.94
CA TRP A 35 -39.51 22.01 -14.75
C TRP A 35 -38.64 21.65 -15.95
N LEU A 36 -38.39 20.35 -16.12
CA LEU A 36 -37.64 19.81 -17.25
C LEU A 36 -38.49 18.77 -17.99
N PRO A 37 -38.41 18.69 -19.32
CA PRO A 37 -39.08 17.65 -20.07
C PRO A 37 -38.54 16.28 -19.69
N ALA A 38 -39.36 15.24 -19.84
CA ALA A 38 -38.92 13.87 -19.60
C ALA A 38 -37.73 13.50 -20.51
N GLY A 39 -36.71 12.86 -19.94
CA GLY A 39 -35.48 12.50 -20.65
C GLY A 39 -34.49 13.68 -20.83
N ALA A 40 -34.71 14.82 -20.17
CA ALA A 40 -33.77 15.94 -20.21
C ALA A 40 -32.38 15.55 -19.66
N ALA A 41 -31.32 16.06 -20.32
CA ALA A 41 -29.98 16.06 -19.76
C ALA A 41 -29.90 17.09 -18.63
N LEU A 42 -29.30 16.69 -17.51
CA LEU A 42 -29.21 17.54 -16.33
C LEU A 42 -28.01 18.47 -16.42
N THR A 43 -28.18 19.69 -15.93
CA THR A 43 -27.11 20.66 -15.78
C THR A 43 -26.52 20.59 -14.37
N PRO A 44 -25.22 20.91 -14.18
CA PRO A 44 -24.54 20.79 -12.88
C PRO A 44 -25.12 21.67 -11.77
N ASP A 45 -25.97 22.65 -12.12
CA ASP A 45 -26.61 23.57 -11.20
C ASP A 45 -27.86 23.02 -10.50
N VAL A 46 -28.29 21.80 -10.84
CA VAL A 46 -29.38 21.07 -10.17
C VAL A 46 -28.85 20.33 -8.94
N ASP A 47 -29.58 20.43 -7.83
CA ASP A 47 -29.23 19.82 -6.55
C ASP A 47 -30.01 18.55 -6.21
N GLY A 48 -31.19 18.39 -6.78
CA GLY A 48 -32.01 17.19 -6.59
C GLY A 48 -32.99 17.03 -7.73
N VAL A 49 -33.37 15.79 -8.01
CA VAL A 49 -34.25 15.44 -9.13
C VAL A 49 -35.39 14.59 -8.61
N TRP A 50 -36.61 15.02 -8.94
CA TRP A 50 -37.81 14.23 -8.75
C TRP A 50 -38.41 13.89 -10.11
N LEU A 51 -38.37 12.61 -10.46
CA LEU A 51 -38.95 12.08 -11.70
C LEU A 51 -40.44 11.86 -11.49
N LEU A 52 -41.27 12.46 -12.34
CA LEU A 52 -42.72 12.29 -12.30
C LEU A 52 -43.14 10.93 -12.87
N ALA A 53 -44.26 10.40 -12.41
CA ALA A 53 -44.86 9.17 -12.91
C ALA A 53 -45.42 9.41 -14.32
N PRO A 54 -44.85 8.78 -15.36
CA PRO A 54 -45.33 8.96 -16.71
C PRO A 54 -46.68 8.24 -16.92
N PRO A 55 -47.53 8.69 -17.86
CA PRO A 55 -48.78 8.02 -18.18
C PRO A 55 -48.54 6.59 -18.66
N ALA A 56 -49.54 5.72 -18.52
CA ALA A 56 -49.39 4.29 -18.79
C ALA A 56 -48.87 3.96 -20.21
N GLN A 57 -49.17 4.84 -21.18
CA GLN A 57 -48.77 4.71 -22.58
C GLN A 57 -47.35 5.22 -22.89
N ALA A 58 -46.67 5.86 -21.94
CA ALA A 58 -45.31 6.38 -22.14
C ALA A 58 -44.26 5.26 -22.22
N PRO A 59 -43.17 5.45 -23.00
CA PRO A 59 -42.07 4.49 -23.08
C PRO A 59 -41.44 4.15 -21.73
N ALA A 60 -40.92 2.93 -21.61
CA ALA A 60 -40.18 2.48 -20.44
C ALA A 60 -38.97 3.34 -20.07
N THR A 61 -38.33 3.88 -21.08
CA THR A 61 -37.04 4.55 -20.99
C THR A 61 -37.18 6.05 -20.80
N THR A 62 -38.39 6.54 -20.51
CA THR A 62 -38.73 7.96 -20.48
C THR A 62 -37.82 8.78 -19.55
N HIS A 63 -37.27 8.20 -18.49
CA HIS A 63 -36.37 8.88 -17.54
C HIS A 63 -34.91 8.42 -17.59
N ASP A 64 -34.55 7.47 -18.46
CA ASP A 64 -33.22 6.83 -18.45
C ASP A 64 -32.09 7.84 -18.61
N THR A 65 -32.23 8.75 -19.56
CA THR A 65 -31.24 9.80 -19.84
C THR A 65 -31.04 10.69 -18.63
N THR A 66 -32.13 11.11 -17.98
CA THR A 66 -32.07 11.97 -16.79
C THR A 66 -31.44 11.24 -15.60
N THR A 67 -31.82 9.98 -15.35
CA THR A 67 -31.25 9.16 -14.28
C THR A 67 -29.76 8.94 -14.49
N GLY A 68 -29.32 8.65 -15.73
CA GLY A 68 -27.90 8.49 -16.06
C GLY A 68 -27.09 9.75 -15.80
N TRP A 69 -27.58 10.91 -16.24
CA TRP A 69 -26.92 12.20 -15.98
C TRP A 69 -26.88 12.54 -14.48
N ALA A 70 -27.94 12.22 -13.74
CA ALA A 70 -27.99 12.50 -12.31
C ALA A 70 -26.94 11.69 -11.53
N LEU A 71 -26.85 10.39 -11.82
CA LEU A 71 -25.84 9.51 -11.24
C LEU A 71 -24.43 9.98 -11.59
N GLN A 72 -24.19 10.34 -12.85
CA GLN A 72 -22.90 10.86 -13.30
C GLN A 72 -22.50 12.17 -12.60
N LEU A 73 -23.46 13.07 -12.37
CA LEU A 73 -23.21 14.39 -11.79
C LEU A 73 -23.23 14.41 -10.26
N GLY A 74 -23.53 13.29 -9.60
CA GLY A 74 -23.63 13.27 -8.15
C GLY A 74 -24.95 13.83 -7.61
N VAL A 75 -26.02 13.84 -8.39
CA VAL A 75 -27.30 14.47 -8.04
C VAL A 75 -28.26 13.40 -7.47
N PRO A 76 -28.82 13.59 -6.27
CA PRO A 76 -29.80 12.66 -5.70
C PRO A 76 -31.08 12.61 -6.53
N VAL A 77 -31.62 11.41 -6.73
CA VAL A 77 -32.80 11.15 -7.56
C VAL A 77 -33.86 10.39 -6.77
N LEU A 78 -35.11 10.84 -6.88
CA LEU A 78 -36.30 10.10 -6.45
C LEU A 78 -37.24 9.92 -7.65
N GLY A 79 -37.73 8.72 -7.88
CA GLY A 79 -38.59 8.47 -9.04
C GLY A 79 -39.23 7.10 -9.09
N PRO A 80 -40.08 6.83 -10.09
CA PRO A 80 -40.74 5.54 -10.24
C PRO A 80 -39.75 4.44 -10.64
N LEU A 81 -39.90 3.26 -10.05
CA LEU A 81 -39.34 1.96 -10.46
C LEU A 81 -40.39 1.22 -11.28
N ARG A 82 -40.01 0.61 -12.41
CA ARG A 82 -40.90 -0.28 -13.18
C ARG A 82 -40.07 -1.50 -13.60
N THR A 83 -40.65 -2.70 -13.56
CA THR A 83 -39.97 -3.98 -13.89
C THR A 83 -40.80 -4.76 -14.91
N ASP A 84 -40.13 -5.46 -15.83
CA ASP A 84 -40.74 -6.21 -16.94
C ASP A 84 -40.74 -7.74 -16.76
N GLN A 85 -40.06 -8.28 -15.74
CA GLN A 85 -40.19 -9.69 -15.33
C GLN A 85 -40.02 -9.80 -13.80
N GLY A 86 -40.91 -10.57 -13.16
CA GLY A 86 -40.79 -10.95 -11.75
C GLY A 86 -39.37 -11.41 -11.45
N GLY A 87 -38.66 -10.65 -10.61
CA GLY A 87 -37.27 -10.92 -10.26
C GLY A 87 -37.22 -11.99 -9.17
N SER A 88 -36.44 -13.04 -9.42
CA SER A 88 -35.98 -13.95 -8.37
C SER A 88 -34.80 -13.33 -7.64
N LEU A 89 -34.85 -13.31 -6.31
CA LEU A 89 -33.78 -12.78 -5.46
C LEU A 89 -33.14 -13.95 -4.69
N THR A 90 -31.85 -14.20 -4.90
CA THR A 90 -31.08 -15.20 -4.14
C THR A 90 -30.40 -14.54 -2.94
N PRO A 91 -30.76 -14.89 -1.69
CA PRO A 91 -30.18 -14.28 -0.50
C PRO A 91 -28.70 -14.66 -0.31
N SER A 92 -27.84 -13.69 0.00
CA SER A 92 -26.42 -13.95 0.28
C SER A 92 -26.23 -14.51 1.71
N PRO A 93 -25.35 -15.50 1.95
CA PRO A 93 -25.13 -16.09 3.27
C PRO A 93 -24.77 -15.06 4.33
N GLY A 94 -25.48 -15.08 5.46
CA GLY A 94 -25.33 -14.12 6.56
C GLY A 94 -26.13 -12.82 6.43
N SER A 95 -26.87 -12.63 5.33
CA SER A 95 -27.78 -11.49 5.19
C SER A 95 -29.06 -11.65 6.02
N ARG A 96 -29.70 -10.52 6.36
CA ARG A 96 -30.98 -10.52 7.08
C ARG A 96 -32.10 -11.20 6.29
N LEU A 97 -31.99 -11.24 4.96
CA LEU A 97 -32.90 -11.95 4.05
C LEU A 97 -32.70 -13.47 4.14
N ALA A 98 -31.45 -13.94 4.17
CA ALA A 98 -31.11 -15.37 4.40
C ALA A 98 -31.57 -15.85 5.79
N ALA A 99 -31.50 -14.98 6.80
CA ALA A 99 -31.96 -15.28 8.16
C ALA A 99 -33.49 -15.38 8.31
N ILE A 100 -34.26 -14.84 7.36
CA ILE A 100 -35.74 -14.79 7.42
C ILE A 100 -36.38 -15.80 6.44
N GLY A 101 -35.77 -16.05 5.27
CA GLY A 101 -36.35 -16.87 4.20
C GLY A 101 -35.49 -18.05 3.73
N GLY A 102 -34.33 -18.30 4.34
CA GLY A 102 -33.35 -19.26 3.82
C GLY A 102 -32.55 -18.72 2.62
N GLU A 103 -31.62 -19.51 2.09
CA GLU A 103 -30.72 -19.09 1.00
C GLU A 103 -31.23 -19.49 -0.39
N ALA A 104 -32.45 -20.03 -0.48
CA ALA A 104 -33.07 -20.39 -1.75
C ALA A 104 -33.57 -19.12 -2.50
N PRO A 105 -33.50 -19.09 -3.84
CA PRO A 105 -34.07 -18.00 -4.65
C PRO A 105 -35.58 -17.85 -4.42
N VAL A 106 -36.06 -16.61 -4.26
CA VAL A 106 -37.49 -16.29 -4.05
C VAL A 106 -38.00 -15.39 -5.16
N ASP A 107 -39.09 -15.81 -5.82
CA ASP A 107 -39.75 -15.07 -6.90
C ASP A 107 -40.72 -14.02 -6.35
N LEU A 108 -40.66 -12.79 -6.88
CA LEU A 108 -41.51 -11.68 -6.46
C LEU A 108 -42.71 -11.48 -7.43
N PRO A 109 -43.95 -11.34 -6.92
CA PRO A 109 -45.10 -11.03 -7.77
C PRO A 109 -45.10 -9.56 -8.21
N THR A 110 -45.47 -9.30 -9.47
CA THR A 110 -45.39 -7.98 -10.11
C THR A 110 -46.72 -7.53 -10.73
N HIS A 111 -47.06 -6.25 -10.57
CA HIS A 111 -47.98 -5.54 -11.48
C HIS A 111 -47.20 -4.81 -12.58
N THR A 112 -47.76 -4.86 -13.79
CA THR A 112 -47.07 -4.53 -15.02
C THR A 112 -46.91 -3.04 -15.23
N GLY A 113 -45.66 -2.64 -15.35
CA GLY A 113 -45.30 -1.45 -16.09
C GLY A 113 -43.87 -1.55 -16.61
N SER A 114 -43.71 -1.25 -17.91
CA SER A 114 -42.47 -0.92 -18.63
C SER A 114 -41.62 0.23 -18.04
N ALA A 115 -40.50 -0.09 -17.42
CA ALA A 115 -39.23 0.64 -17.26
C ALA A 115 -38.17 -0.43 -17.13
N ARG A 116 -36.89 -0.10 -17.31
CA ARG A 116 -35.86 -1.12 -17.20
C ARG A 116 -35.85 -1.73 -15.79
N PRO A 117 -35.73 -3.06 -15.67
CA PRO A 117 -35.62 -3.69 -14.37
C PRO A 117 -34.41 -3.12 -13.66
N GLY A 118 -34.51 -2.84 -12.35
CA GLY A 118 -33.45 -2.17 -11.58
C GLY A 118 -32.04 -2.76 -11.80
N ARG A 119 -31.97 -4.06 -12.14
CA ARG A 119 -30.77 -4.81 -12.57
C ARG A 119 -29.97 -4.16 -13.71
N ASP A 120 -30.61 -3.43 -14.62
CA ASP A 120 -29.92 -2.80 -15.76
C ASP A 120 -29.13 -1.54 -15.34
N TYR A 121 -29.50 -0.90 -14.22
CA TYR A 121 -28.71 0.19 -13.62
C TYR A 121 -27.58 -0.32 -12.73
N VAL A 122 -27.60 -1.62 -12.37
CA VAL A 122 -26.56 -2.29 -11.56
C VAL A 122 -25.25 -2.47 -12.35
N ALA A 123 -25.27 -2.28 -13.67
CA ALA A 123 -24.10 -2.43 -14.53
C ALA A 123 -23.22 -1.16 -14.63
N ALA A 124 -23.59 -0.03 -14.02
CA ALA A 124 -22.73 1.14 -13.96
C ALA A 124 -21.48 0.83 -13.10
N PRO A 125 -20.25 0.88 -13.65
CA PRO A 125 -19.05 0.50 -12.90
C PRO A 125 -18.89 1.31 -11.62
N GLY A 126 -18.91 0.64 -10.46
CA GLY A 126 -18.65 1.26 -9.15
C GLY A 126 -19.87 1.68 -8.33
N THR A 127 -21.10 1.50 -8.84
CA THR A 127 -22.33 1.77 -8.08
C THR A 127 -22.89 0.47 -7.48
N ILE A 128 -22.95 0.37 -6.16
CA ILE A 128 -23.60 -0.75 -5.46
C ILE A 128 -25.09 -0.44 -5.40
N TRP A 129 -25.99 -1.40 -5.62
CA TRP A 129 -27.43 -1.19 -5.47
C TRP A 129 -28.01 -2.13 -4.42
N PHE A 130 -28.99 -1.64 -3.67
CA PHE A 130 -29.77 -2.40 -2.70
C PHE A 130 -31.23 -2.44 -3.14
N ALA A 131 -31.84 -3.62 -3.09
CA ALA A 131 -33.26 -3.78 -3.38
C ALA A 131 -33.96 -4.32 -2.13
N GLN A 132 -34.99 -3.63 -1.67
CA GLN A 132 -35.92 -4.15 -0.68
C GLN A 132 -37.11 -4.75 -1.43
N ALA A 133 -37.22 -6.08 -1.36
CA ALA A 133 -38.30 -6.84 -1.97
C ALA A 133 -39.65 -6.58 -1.29
N HIS A 134 -40.74 -6.76 -2.05
CA HIS A 134 -42.10 -6.79 -1.53
C HIS A 134 -42.21 -7.80 -0.36
N ARG A 135 -42.85 -7.40 0.74
CA ARG A 135 -43.19 -8.31 1.85
C ARG A 135 -44.70 -8.27 2.08
N GLY A 136 -45.45 -9.13 1.38
CA GLY A 136 -46.92 -9.08 1.40
C GLY A 136 -47.44 -7.95 0.51
N ALA A 137 -48.28 -7.06 1.03
CA ALA A 137 -48.82 -5.88 0.32
C ALA A 137 -47.89 -4.65 0.38
N GLU A 138 -46.70 -4.78 0.95
CA GLU A 138 -45.74 -3.69 1.16
C GLU A 138 -44.91 -3.43 -0.13
N PRO A 139 -44.78 -2.16 -0.57
CA PRO A 139 -44.15 -1.80 -1.84
C PRO A 139 -42.62 -2.05 -1.90
N ALA A 140 -42.05 -2.15 -3.11
CA ALA A 140 -40.61 -2.32 -3.31
C ALA A 140 -39.85 -0.99 -3.47
N VAL A 141 -38.61 -1.00 -2.99
CA VAL A 141 -37.69 0.15 -3.08
C VAL A 141 -36.33 -0.32 -3.58
N VAL A 142 -35.78 0.36 -4.58
CA VAL A 142 -34.42 0.14 -5.08
C VAL A 142 -33.58 1.39 -4.81
N THR A 143 -32.48 1.24 -4.09
CA THR A 143 -31.56 2.33 -3.73
C THR A 143 -30.16 2.09 -4.27
N ALA A 144 -29.52 3.13 -4.81
CA ALA A 144 -28.08 3.11 -5.05
C ALA A 144 -27.32 3.39 -3.74
N GLY A 145 -26.35 2.56 -3.43
CA GLY A 145 -25.40 2.69 -2.33
C GLY A 145 -24.33 3.74 -2.62
N GLY A 146 -24.17 4.68 -1.69
CA GLY A 146 -23.21 5.77 -1.77
C GLY A 146 -23.89 7.14 -1.92
N SER A 147 -23.07 8.19 -2.01
CA SER A 147 -23.52 9.53 -2.41
C SER A 147 -23.04 9.77 -3.85
N PRO A 148 -23.93 10.07 -4.81
CA PRO A 148 -25.37 10.26 -4.63
C PRO A 148 -26.12 8.93 -4.51
N PHE A 149 -27.25 8.95 -3.80
CA PHE A 149 -28.22 7.86 -3.89
C PHE A 149 -29.24 8.17 -4.99
N ALA A 150 -29.67 7.13 -5.70
CA ALA A 150 -30.89 7.15 -6.48
C ALA A 150 -31.87 6.20 -5.80
N THR A 151 -33.08 6.67 -5.52
CA THR A 151 -34.15 5.86 -4.94
C THR A 151 -35.28 5.75 -5.94
N LEU A 152 -35.54 4.53 -6.39
CA LEU A 152 -36.61 4.21 -7.31
C LEU A 152 -37.68 3.39 -6.59
N THR A 153 -38.94 3.82 -6.69
CA THR A 153 -40.08 3.24 -5.95
C THR A 153 -41.19 2.78 -6.90
N ASP A 154 -41.83 1.65 -6.62
CA ASP A 154 -42.99 1.19 -7.42
C ASP A 154 -44.33 1.81 -6.97
N PHE A 155 -44.27 2.77 -6.05
CA PHE A 155 -45.39 3.58 -5.55
C PHE A 155 -45.11 5.08 -5.73
N PRO A 156 -46.15 5.92 -5.83
CA PRO A 156 -45.98 7.37 -5.90
C PRO A 156 -45.49 7.94 -4.57
N ALA A 157 -44.40 8.71 -4.61
CA ALA A 157 -43.82 9.35 -3.42
C ALA A 157 -44.60 10.59 -2.93
N ALA A 158 -45.58 11.08 -3.71
CA ALA A 158 -46.50 12.14 -3.31
C ALA A 158 -47.89 11.88 -3.91
N THR A 159 -48.94 11.93 -3.08
CA THR A 159 -50.34 11.74 -3.47
C THR A 159 -51.24 12.77 -2.80
N ALA A 160 -52.56 12.64 -2.99
CA ALA A 160 -53.54 13.44 -2.26
C ALA A 160 -53.52 13.20 -0.75
N ASP A 161 -53.14 11.98 -0.34
CA ASP A 161 -53.18 11.52 1.06
C ASP A 161 -51.92 11.89 1.85
N GLY A 162 -50.84 12.29 1.16
CA GLY A 162 -49.61 12.75 1.82
C GLY A 162 -48.36 12.60 0.97
N VAL A 163 -47.22 12.79 1.64
CA VAL A 163 -45.88 12.70 1.05
C VAL A 163 -45.10 11.60 1.77
N HIS A 164 -44.45 10.73 1.00
CA HIS A 164 -43.67 9.63 1.54
C HIS A 164 -42.35 10.13 2.17
N PRO A 165 -41.84 9.52 3.27
CA PRO A 165 -40.61 9.96 3.93
C PRO A 165 -39.37 10.04 3.03
N LEU A 166 -39.30 9.23 1.95
CA LEU A 166 -38.21 9.30 0.97
C LEU A 166 -38.07 10.68 0.28
N ALA A 167 -39.15 11.46 0.23
CA ALA A 167 -39.10 12.84 -0.27
C ALA A 167 -38.34 13.77 0.69
N LEU A 168 -38.39 13.50 2.01
CA LEU A 168 -37.59 14.23 3.02
C LEU A 168 -36.10 13.95 2.81
N ASP A 169 -35.76 12.68 2.56
CA ASP A 169 -34.38 12.27 2.30
C ASP A 169 -33.83 12.91 1.02
N LEU A 170 -34.64 12.95 -0.05
CA LEU A 170 -34.28 13.66 -1.29
C LEU A 170 -33.95 15.13 -1.01
N VAL A 171 -34.81 15.84 -0.28
CA VAL A 171 -34.63 17.27 0.03
C VAL A 171 -33.42 17.49 0.92
N ALA A 172 -33.18 16.64 1.92
CA ALA A 172 -32.01 16.71 2.78
C ALA A 172 -30.72 16.53 1.98
N ALA A 173 -30.68 15.55 1.08
CA ALA A 173 -29.54 15.30 0.21
C ALA A 173 -29.30 16.44 -0.79
N ALA A 174 -30.38 16.99 -1.37
CA ALA A 174 -30.30 18.13 -2.26
C ALA A 174 -29.76 19.37 -1.54
N ARG A 175 -30.17 19.61 -0.29
CA ARG A 175 -29.61 20.69 0.54
C ARG A 175 -28.13 20.50 0.83
N GLN A 176 -27.71 19.28 1.16
CA GLN A 176 -26.30 18.98 1.37
C GLN A 176 -25.46 19.23 0.11
N ARG A 177 -25.98 18.82 -1.06
CA ARG A 177 -25.36 19.10 -2.36
C ARG A 177 -25.29 20.61 -2.64
N ALA A 178 -26.38 21.34 -2.46
CA ALA A 178 -26.44 22.80 -2.64
C ALA A 178 -25.41 23.51 -1.77
N ALA A 179 -25.26 23.09 -0.51
CA ALA A 179 -24.26 23.61 0.41
C ALA A 179 -22.83 23.31 -0.07
N SER A 180 -22.58 22.09 -0.58
CA SER A 180 -21.27 21.70 -1.11
C SER A 180 -20.84 22.49 -2.37
N ARG A 181 -21.79 22.89 -3.22
CA ARG A 181 -21.51 23.70 -4.43
C ARG A 181 -21.13 25.15 -4.09
N HIS A 182 -21.66 25.68 -2.99
CA HIS A 182 -21.42 27.06 -2.56
C HIS A 182 -20.34 27.17 -1.47
N ALA A 183 -19.85 26.04 -0.95
CA ALA A 183 -18.65 26.04 -0.13
C ALA A 183 -17.46 26.45 -1.03
N PRO A 184 -16.59 27.38 -0.60
CA PRO A 184 -15.34 27.63 -1.31
C PRO A 184 -14.63 26.28 -1.48
N ALA A 185 -14.02 26.02 -2.64
CA ALA A 185 -13.36 24.76 -2.93
C ALA A 185 -12.28 24.47 -1.87
N VAL A 186 -12.67 23.78 -0.81
CA VAL A 186 -11.75 23.25 0.20
C VAL A 186 -11.07 22.10 -0.52
N ALA A 187 -9.79 22.29 -0.84
CA ALA A 187 -8.92 21.22 -1.30
C ALA A 187 -9.18 19.97 -0.44
N PRO A 188 -9.29 18.76 -1.02
CA PRO A 188 -9.73 17.58 -0.29
C PRO A 188 -8.93 17.47 1.01
N THR A 189 -9.59 17.72 2.13
CA THR A 189 -9.00 17.60 3.45
C THR A 189 -8.88 16.11 3.74
N SER A 190 -7.80 15.52 3.24
CA SER A 190 -7.28 14.24 3.70
C SER A 190 -6.76 14.41 5.13
N GLY A 191 -7.68 14.58 6.08
CA GLY A 191 -7.40 14.70 7.50
C GLY A 191 -8.67 14.34 8.27
N SER A 192 -8.72 13.12 8.81
CA SER A 192 -9.71 12.76 9.81
C SER A 192 -9.64 13.78 10.96
N SER A 193 -10.78 14.29 11.43
CA SER A 193 -10.89 15.14 12.63
C SER A 193 -10.60 14.39 13.95
N LEU A 194 -9.93 13.23 13.87
CA LEU A 194 -9.46 12.50 15.04
C LEU A 194 -8.18 13.20 15.51
N ALA A 195 -8.14 13.56 16.79
CA ALA A 195 -6.92 14.03 17.41
C ALA A 195 -5.78 13.05 17.08
N PRO A 196 -4.58 13.54 16.70
CA PRO A 196 -3.45 12.67 16.39
C PRO A 196 -3.21 11.71 17.55
N LEU A 197 -3.14 10.41 17.27
CA LEU A 197 -2.75 9.44 18.26
C LEU A 197 -1.33 9.78 18.73
N PRO A 198 -0.95 9.45 19.97
CA PRO A 198 0.42 9.66 20.47
C PRO A 198 1.54 9.06 19.59
N ASP A 199 1.19 8.13 18.69
CA ASP A 199 2.10 7.52 17.71
C ASP A 199 2.18 8.23 16.36
N ASP A 200 1.45 9.33 16.18
CA ASP A 200 1.41 10.18 14.97
C ASP A 200 2.44 11.32 14.99
N GLU A 201 3.21 11.44 16.07
CA GLU A 201 4.34 12.37 16.12
C GLU A 201 5.41 12.01 15.06
N PRO A 202 5.97 12.99 14.33
CA PRO A 202 7.09 12.77 13.42
C PRO A 202 8.28 12.10 14.10
N ARG A 203 8.59 10.87 13.69
CA ARG A 203 9.72 10.09 14.24
C ARG A 203 10.74 9.78 13.17
N SER A 204 12.01 9.82 13.54
CA SER A 204 13.09 9.33 12.67
C SER A 204 13.00 7.81 12.50
N TYR A 205 13.72 7.28 11.51
CA TYR A 205 13.70 5.85 11.23
C TYR A 205 14.07 4.98 12.44
N VAL A 206 15.10 5.37 13.21
CA VAL A 206 15.56 4.62 14.41
C VAL A 206 14.52 4.53 15.52
N HIS A 207 13.46 5.36 15.47
CA HIS A 207 12.40 5.40 16.48
C HIS A 207 11.05 4.91 15.98
N GLN A 208 10.96 4.38 14.76
CA GLN A 208 9.69 3.87 14.23
C GLN A 208 9.14 2.67 15.03
N MET A 209 9.99 1.92 15.74
CA MET A 209 9.61 0.79 16.60
C MET A 209 9.37 1.16 18.07
N ARG A 210 9.62 2.41 18.44
CA ARG A 210 9.22 2.96 19.75
C ARG A 210 7.79 3.45 19.61
N THR A 211 6.84 2.91 20.37
CA THR A 211 5.42 3.36 20.41
C THR A 211 5.11 4.11 21.70
N ALA A 212 3.96 4.77 21.78
CA ALA A 212 3.46 5.37 23.02
C ALA A 212 3.22 4.31 24.10
N GLY A 213 2.68 3.14 23.70
CA GLY A 213 2.57 1.95 24.56
C GLY A 213 3.87 1.13 24.69
N TYR A 214 5.04 1.77 24.58
CA TYR A 214 6.33 1.08 24.63
C TYR A 214 6.51 0.30 25.94
N ARG A 215 7.06 -0.92 25.82
CA ARG A 215 7.46 -1.77 26.93
C ARG A 215 8.87 -2.30 26.68
N TRP A 216 9.70 -2.35 27.72
CA TRP A 216 11.12 -2.70 27.60
C TRP A 216 11.36 -4.13 27.08
N TRP A 217 10.41 -5.05 27.28
CA TRP A 217 10.51 -6.44 26.82
C TRP A 217 10.12 -6.63 25.35
N ARG A 218 9.46 -5.65 24.71
CA ARG A 218 8.96 -5.78 23.33
C ARG A 218 10.05 -6.01 22.29
N PRO A 219 11.22 -5.33 22.33
CA PRO A 219 12.30 -5.64 21.40
C PRO A 219 12.89 -7.04 21.60
N PHE A 220 12.87 -7.59 22.83
CA PHE A 220 13.26 -9.00 23.04
C PHE A 220 12.24 -9.98 22.44
N LEU A 221 10.94 -9.69 22.58
CA LEU A 221 9.90 -10.47 21.89
C LEU A 221 10.06 -10.38 20.37
N ALA A 222 10.36 -9.20 19.83
CA ALA A 222 10.63 -9.01 18.40
C ALA A 222 11.81 -9.88 17.95
N LEU A 223 12.93 -9.82 18.69
CA LEU A 223 14.12 -10.61 18.41
C LEU A 223 13.82 -12.11 18.44
N GLY A 224 13.15 -12.59 19.49
CA GLY A 224 12.78 -14.01 19.61
C GLY A 224 11.85 -14.48 18.50
N ALA A 225 10.81 -13.70 18.17
CA ALA A 225 9.89 -14.03 17.07
C ALA A 225 10.59 -14.02 15.70
N GLY A 226 11.51 -13.08 15.48
CA GLY A 226 12.32 -13.02 14.27
C GLY A 226 13.24 -14.22 14.12
N ILE A 227 14.02 -14.53 15.17
CA ILE A 227 14.92 -15.70 15.18
C ILE A 227 14.14 -16.99 14.97
N ALA A 228 13.03 -17.20 15.68
CA ALA A 228 12.21 -18.39 15.52
C ALA A 228 11.65 -18.53 14.10
N THR A 229 11.18 -17.43 13.50
CA THR A 229 10.66 -17.44 12.12
C THR A 229 11.77 -17.74 11.12
N TRP A 230 12.92 -17.08 11.25
CA TRP A 230 14.06 -17.34 10.37
C TRP A 230 14.55 -18.77 10.49
N PHE A 231 14.69 -19.29 11.72
CA PHE A 231 15.12 -20.66 11.98
C PHE A 231 14.18 -21.70 11.34
N VAL A 232 12.85 -21.50 11.43
CA VAL A 232 11.88 -22.40 10.79
C VAL A 232 12.02 -22.36 9.26
N LEU A 233 12.18 -21.17 8.67
CA LEU A 233 12.37 -21.03 7.22
C LEU A 233 13.70 -21.61 6.75
N ALA A 234 14.79 -21.34 7.48
CA ALA A 234 16.11 -21.89 7.22
C ALA A 234 16.09 -23.41 7.30
N MET A 235 15.45 -23.99 8.34
CA MET A 235 15.29 -25.44 8.47
C MET A 235 14.52 -26.04 7.29
N ALA A 236 13.42 -25.40 6.85
CA ALA A 236 12.67 -25.86 5.69
C ALA A 236 13.52 -25.81 4.40
N LEU A 237 14.33 -24.75 4.23
CA LEU A 237 15.26 -24.62 3.10
C LEU A 237 16.40 -25.64 3.18
N SER A 238 16.94 -25.92 4.36
CA SER A 238 17.94 -26.97 4.56
C SER A 238 17.38 -28.35 4.23
N ILE A 239 16.15 -28.66 4.64
CA ILE A 239 15.47 -29.91 4.24
C ILE A 239 15.30 -29.96 2.72
N ALA A 240 14.88 -28.86 2.08
CA ALA A 240 14.78 -28.79 0.63
C ALA A 240 16.15 -29.00 -0.05
N TRP A 241 17.22 -28.48 0.53
CA TRP A 241 18.58 -28.71 0.04
C TRP A 241 18.96 -30.19 0.05
N PHE A 242 18.74 -30.90 1.17
CA PHE A 242 18.99 -32.35 1.24
C PHE A 242 18.15 -33.17 0.25
N VAL A 243 16.94 -32.70 -0.09
CA VAL A 243 16.09 -33.35 -1.10
C VAL A 243 16.60 -33.10 -2.52
N LEU A 244 17.11 -31.91 -2.80
CA LEU A 244 17.64 -31.52 -4.11
C LEU A 244 19.06 -32.06 -4.37
N ASP A 245 19.84 -32.23 -3.30
CA ASP A 245 21.17 -32.82 -3.33
C ASP A 245 21.34 -33.87 -2.20
N PRO A 246 20.90 -35.12 -2.44
CA PRO A 246 21.01 -36.19 -1.46
C PRO A 246 22.45 -36.58 -1.09
N SER A 247 23.45 -36.20 -1.89
CA SER A 247 24.85 -36.51 -1.63
C SER A 247 25.37 -35.88 -0.33
N LEU A 248 24.72 -34.78 0.11
CA LEU A 248 25.00 -34.11 1.38
C LEU A 248 24.67 -34.94 2.62
N LEU A 249 23.82 -35.96 2.50
CA LEU A 249 23.56 -36.92 3.57
C LEU A 249 24.71 -37.92 3.72
N GLU A 250 25.42 -38.20 2.64
CA GLU A 250 26.54 -39.14 2.60
C GLU A 250 27.84 -38.49 3.11
N SER A 251 28.01 -37.17 2.93
CA SER A 251 29.13 -36.39 3.47
C SER A 251 29.03 -36.10 4.98
N GLY A 252 28.02 -36.65 5.66
CA GLY A 252 27.81 -36.45 7.10
C GLY A 252 27.43 -35.02 7.49
N GLY A 253 27.03 -34.18 6.52
CA GLY A 253 26.65 -32.79 6.77
C GLY A 253 27.81 -31.86 7.11
N SER A 254 29.05 -32.22 6.75
CA SER A 254 30.22 -31.34 6.89
C SER A 254 30.03 -30.09 6.02
N THR A 255 30.05 -28.91 6.65
CA THR A 255 29.98 -27.63 5.91
C THR A 255 31.30 -27.26 5.22
N ALA A 256 32.40 -27.96 5.54
CA ALA A 256 33.72 -27.70 4.99
C ALA A 256 33.85 -28.11 3.51
N ASP A 257 32.98 -28.99 3.02
CA ASP A 257 32.99 -29.50 1.64
C ASP A 257 31.91 -28.83 0.76
N ILE A 258 31.26 -27.77 1.24
CA ILE A 258 30.20 -27.07 0.51
C ILE A 258 30.82 -26.11 -0.51
N ASP A 259 30.69 -26.43 -1.79
CA ASP A 259 31.13 -25.55 -2.88
C ASP A 259 30.14 -24.38 -3.11
N PRO A 260 30.53 -23.12 -2.85
CA PRO A 260 29.68 -21.96 -3.11
C PRO A 260 29.43 -21.72 -4.62
N ALA A 261 30.20 -22.35 -5.50
CA ALA A 261 30.01 -22.32 -6.95
C ALA A 261 29.02 -23.38 -7.44
N ASP A 262 28.48 -24.23 -6.57
CA ASP A 262 27.35 -25.10 -6.90
C ASP A 262 26.04 -24.28 -6.99
N PRO A 263 25.25 -24.44 -8.07
CA PRO A 263 24.00 -23.70 -8.24
C PRO A 263 22.96 -23.91 -7.13
N VAL A 264 22.80 -25.14 -6.62
CA VAL A 264 21.83 -25.44 -5.57
C VAL A 264 22.27 -24.83 -4.25
N THR A 265 23.56 -24.97 -3.90
CA THR A 265 24.18 -24.32 -2.75
C THR A 265 23.96 -22.81 -2.77
N MET A 266 24.27 -22.14 -3.89
CA MET A 266 24.13 -20.69 -4.00
C MET A 266 22.67 -20.26 -3.90
N LEU A 267 21.75 -21.00 -4.55
CA LEU A 267 20.31 -20.74 -4.48
C LEU A 267 19.81 -20.83 -3.04
N ILE A 268 20.07 -21.94 -2.33
CA ILE A 268 19.59 -22.16 -0.97
C ILE A 268 20.21 -21.17 0.01
N SER A 269 21.50 -20.87 -0.12
CA SER A 269 22.20 -19.90 0.73
C SER A 269 21.58 -18.50 0.58
N ASN A 270 21.37 -18.05 -0.66
CA ASN A 270 20.73 -16.76 -0.92
C ASN A 270 19.29 -16.71 -0.40
N LEU A 271 18.50 -17.78 -0.57
CA LEU A 271 17.12 -17.84 -0.07
C LEU A 271 17.06 -17.88 1.46
N THR A 272 18.04 -18.50 2.12
CA THR A 272 18.14 -18.54 3.58
C THR A 272 18.39 -17.14 4.15
N LEU A 273 19.26 -16.36 3.51
CA LEU A 273 19.47 -14.96 3.86
C LEU A 273 18.27 -14.09 3.48
N ALA A 274 17.64 -14.33 2.34
CA ALA A 274 16.40 -13.64 1.95
C ALA A 274 15.24 -13.88 2.94
N ALA A 275 15.21 -15.04 3.62
CA ALA A 275 14.23 -15.36 4.65
C ALA A 275 14.31 -14.44 5.89
N LEU A 276 15.38 -13.64 6.03
CA LEU A 276 15.45 -12.57 7.02
C LEU A 276 14.37 -11.49 6.79
N ILE A 277 13.89 -11.31 5.55
CA ILE A 277 12.79 -10.38 5.23
C ILE A 277 11.50 -10.78 5.98
N PRO A 278 10.87 -11.94 5.71
CA PRO A 278 9.66 -12.35 6.42
C PRO A 278 9.88 -12.48 7.93
N ALA A 279 11.06 -12.95 8.37
CA ALA A 279 11.39 -13.03 9.78
C ALA A 279 11.32 -11.66 10.48
N THR A 280 11.90 -10.62 9.88
CA THR A 280 11.88 -9.28 10.46
C THR A 280 10.51 -8.60 10.34
N LEU A 281 9.73 -8.92 9.30
CA LEU A 281 8.34 -8.48 9.18
C LEU A 281 7.48 -9.05 10.33
N VAL A 282 7.66 -10.33 10.66
CA VAL A 282 7.00 -10.97 11.82
C VAL A 282 7.49 -10.35 13.13
N ALA A 283 8.81 -10.17 13.31
CA ALA A 283 9.38 -9.49 14.48
C ALA A 283 8.76 -8.09 14.71
N THR A 284 8.62 -7.32 13.62
CA THR A 284 7.99 -5.99 13.62
C THR A 284 6.53 -6.06 14.05
N ARG A 285 5.77 -7.01 13.50
CA ARG A 285 4.33 -7.13 13.75
C ARG A 285 4.02 -7.65 15.14
N VAL A 286 4.75 -8.67 15.60
CA VAL A 286 4.52 -9.37 16.87
C VAL A 286 5.15 -8.62 18.04
N GLY A 287 6.42 -8.23 17.92
CA GLY A 287 7.16 -7.61 19.02
C GLY A 287 6.81 -6.14 19.22
N HIS A 288 6.77 -5.36 18.13
CA HIS A 288 6.54 -3.91 18.23
C HIS A 288 5.09 -3.48 18.02
N TRP A 289 4.23 -4.38 17.51
CA TRP A 289 2.85 -4.07 17.15
C TRP A 289 2.74 -2.91 16.15
N ARG A 290 3.67 -2.84 15.18
CA ARG A 290 3.71 -1.80 14.16
C ARG A 290 3.24 -2.33 12.80
N PRO A 291 2.65 -1.47 11.96
CA PRO A 291 2.42 -1.81 10.56
C PRO A 291 3.73 -2.20 9.90
N MET A 292 3.74 -3.34 9.22
CA MET A 292 4.93 -3.88 8.53
C MET A 292 5.56 -2.88 7.56
N GLY A 293 4.74 -2.01 6.96
CA GLY A 293 5.20 -0.92 6.10
C GLY A 293 6.26 -0.01 6.73
N ARG A 294 6.20 0.23 8.05
CA ARG A 294 7.13 1.10 8.80
C ARG A 294 8.53 0.50 8.92
N LEU A 295 8.69 -0.79 8.61
CA LEU A 295 10.00 -1.43 8.48
C LEU A 295 10.76 -0.89 7.27
N TRP A 296 10.06 -0.64 6.16
CA TRP A 296 10.72 -0.24 4.90
C TRP A 296 11.18 1.21 4.91
N SER A 297 10.32 2.10 5.42
CA SER A 297 10.62 3.53 5.51
C SER A 297 9.69 4.24 6.49
N VAL A 298 10.05 5.48 6.85
CA VAL A 298 9.21 6.40 7.61
C VAL A 298 7.91 6.76 6.88
N ALA A 299 7.84 6.54 5.56
CA ALA A 299 6.63 6.69 4.75
C ALA A 299 5.74 5.44 4.76
N GLY A 300 6.15 4.36 5.42
CA GLY A 300 5.37 3.12 5.53
C GLY A 300 5.38 2.24 4.28
N ARG A 301 6.25 2.52 3.30
CA ARG A 301 6.34 1.79 2.02
C ARG A 301 7.71 1.96 1.38
N ILE A 302 8.05 1.08 0.44
CA ILE A 302 9.21 1.26 -0.42
C ILE A 302 8.94 2.43 -1.39
N ARG A 303 9.86 3.38 -1.46
CA ARG A 303 9.82 4.48 -2.43
C ARG A 303 10.44 4.01 -3.75
N TRP A 304 9.68 3.27 -4.56
CA TRP A 304 10.16 2.64 -5.81
C TRP A 304 10.89 3.59 -6.75
N ARG A 305 10.40 4.83 -6.91
CA ARG A 305 11.09 5.84 -7.73
C ARG A 305 12.48 6.19 -7.18
N TRP A 306 12.59 6.33 -5.86
CA TRP A 306 13.89 6.58 -5.21
C TRP A 306 14.80 5.36 -5.35
N LEU A 307 14.29 4.16 -5.09
CA LEU A 307 15.00 2.90 -5.25
C LEU A 307 15.59 2.80 -6.66
N ALA A 308 14.79 2.99 -7.71
CA ALA A 308 15.24 2.87 -9.10
C ALA A 308 16.32 3.89 -9.48
N VAL A 309 16.14 5.16 -9.08
CA VAL A 309 17.14 6.22 -9.37
C VAL A 309 18.44 5.95 -8.60
N ALA A 310 18.35 5.56 -7.33
CA ALA A 310 19.50 5.19 -6.54
C ALA A 310 20.21 3.97 -7.14
N SER A 311 19.47 2.91 -7.54
CA SER A 311 20.02 1.73 -8.21
C SER A 311 20.79 2.10 -9.46
N ALA A 312 20.22 2.91 -10.34
CA ALA A 312 20.86 3.29 -11.60
C ALA A 312 22.18 4.06 -11.36
N VAL A 313 22.16 5.05 -10.44
CA VAL A 313 23.35 5.85 -10.12
C VAL A 313 24.43 5.00 -9.45
N THR A 314 24.05 4.17 -8.47
CA THR A 314 24.98 3.28 -7.79
C THR A 314 25.57 2.24 -8.76
N LEU A 315 24.76 1.62 -9.62
CA LEU A 315 25.25 0.65 -10.59
C LEU A 315 26.32 1.25 -11.52
N VAL A 316 26.09 2.46 -12.03
CA VAL A 316 27.04 3.11 -12.93
C VAL A 316 28.34 3.49 -12.20
N ILE A 317 28.23 4.14 -11.03
CA ILE A 317 29.41 4.68 -10.33
C ILE A 317 30.16 3.57 -9.59
N TRP A 318 29.45 2.76 -8.79
CA TRP A 318 30.02 1.66 -8.02
C TRP A 318 30.50 0.54 -8.93
N GLY A 319 29.71 0.18 -9.94
CA GLY A 319 30.11 -0.81 -10.93
C GLY A 319 31.34 -0.36 -11.73
N GLY A 320 31.39 0.92 -12.12
CA GLY A 320 32.57 1.50 -12.77
C GLY A 320 33.80 1.51 -11.85
N TYR A 321 33.64 1.80 -10.56
CA TYR A 321 34.72 1.72 -9.57
C TYR A 321 35.27 0.30 -9.44
N LEU A 322 34.41 -0.71 -9.23
CA LEU A 322 34.83 -2.09 -9.08
C LEU A 322 35.48 -2.63 -10.36
N ALA A 323 34.92 -2.31 -11.52
CA ALA A 323 35.51 -2.67 -12.81
C ALA A 323 36.89 -2.03 -13.01
N ALA A 324 37.04 -0.73 -12.66
CA ALA A 324 38.33 -0.05 -12.72
C ALA A 324 39.33 -0.64 -11.73
N ALA A 325 38.90 -0.98 -10.51
CA ALA A 325 39.75 -1.61 -9.49
C ALA A 325 40.30 -2.95 -9.99
N TRP A 326 39.46 -3.78 -10.61
CA TRP A 326 39.87 -5.06 -11.21
C TRP A 326 40.82 -4.86 -12.39
N VAL A 327 40.54 -3.93 -13.31
CA VAL A 327 41.46 -3.64 -14.42
C VAL A 327 42.82 -3.12 -13.93
N LEU A 328 42.82 -2.29 -12.88
CA LEU A 328 44.04 -1.72 -12.30
C LEU A 328 44.83 -2.70 -11.44
N SER A 329 44.21 -3.76 -10.90
CA SER A 329 44.94 -4.80 -10.17
C SER A 329 45.84 -5.63 -11.09
N GLY A 330 45.52 -5.68 -12.38
CA GLY A 330 46.25 -6.46 -13.38
C GLY A 330 45.99 -7.97 -13.30
N GLU A 331 45.03 -8.38 -12.48
CA GLU A 331 44.55 -9.75 -12.39
C GLU A 331 44.09 -10.25 -13.76
N GLN A 332 44.39 -11.52 -14.04
CA GLN A 332 43.96 -12.17 -15.27
C GLN A 332 42.72 -13.02 -15.00
N PRO A 333 41.76 -13.08 -15.94
CA PRO A 333 40.63 -14.00 -15.82
C PRO A 333 41.12 -15.44 -15.60
N THR A 334 40.48 -16.14 -14.66
CA THR A 334 40.71 -17.55 -14.36
C THR A 334 39.61 -18.43 -14.96
N GLU A 335 39.65 -19.73 -14.68
CA GLU A 335 38.63 -20.65 -15.16
C GLU A 335 37.26 -20.29 -14.55
N ARG A 336 36.22 -20.27 -15.41
CA ARG A 336 34.86 -20.02 -14.97
C ARG A 336 34.31 -21.25 -14.25
N PRO A 337 33.42 -21.08 -13.26
CA PRO A 337 32.68 -22.19 -12.69
C PRO A 337 31.97 -23.02 -13.77
N ALA A 338 31.91 -24.34 -13.58
CA ALA A 338 31.32 -25.28 -14.55
C ALA A 338 29.88 -24.91 -14.95
N HIS A 339 29.10 -24.37 -14.00
CA HIS A 339 27.69 -24.00 -14.17
C HIS A 339 27.46 -22.49 -14.22
N TRP A 340 28.45 -21.70 -14.65
CA TRP A 340 28.39 -20.24 -14.64
C TRP A 340 27.11 -19.62 -15.25
N PRO A 341 26.47 -20.13 -16.32
CA PRO A 341 25.24 -19.51 -16.83
C PRO A 341 24.08 -19.60 -15.83
N TRP A 342 23.96 -20.71 -15.11
CA TRP A 342 22.95 -20.88 -14.05
C TRP A 342 23.26 -20.00 -12.85
N LEU A 343 24.54 -19.88 -12.50
CA LEU A 343 24.97 -18.98 -11.43
C LEU A 343 24.57 -17.53 -11.73
N LEU A 344 24.78 -17.04 -12.97
CA LEU A 344 24.31 -15.69 -13.34
C LEU A 344 22.80 -15.52 -13.16
N VAL A 345 22.00 -16.49 -13.58
CA VAL A 345 20.53 -16.44 -13.42
C VAL A 345 20.14 -16.42 -11.95
N ILE A 346 20.73 -17.29 -11.15
CA ILE A 346 20.45 -17.37 -9.70
C ILE A 346 20.88 -16.06 -9.02
N THR A 347 22.09 -15.58 -9.26
CA THR A 347 22.60 -14.30 -8.73
C THR A 347 21.65 -13.15 -9.05
N LEU A 348 21.22 -13.01 -10.30
CA LEU A 348 20.29 -11.94 -10.71
C LEU A 348 18.94 -12.01 -10.00
N LEU A 349 18.44 -13.21 -9.69
CA LEU A 349 17.13 -13.40 -9.08
C LEU A 349 17.17 -13.35 -7.55
N THR A 350 18.22 -13.89 -6.92
CA THR A 350 18.24 -14.14 -5.47
C THR A 350 19.19 -13.25 -4.70
N THR A 351 20.31 -12.80 -5.27
CA THR A 351 21.23 -11.87 -4.58
C THR A 351 20.55 -10.55 -4.18
N PRO A 352 19.64 -9.96 -5.00
CA PRO A 352 18.89 -8.79 -4.56
C PRO A 352 18.05 -9.03 -3.31
N LEU A 353 17.45 -10.23 -3.19
CA LEU A 353 16.64 -10.63 -2.05
C LEU A 353 17.51 -10.96 -0.83
N GLN A 354 18.66 -11.61 -1.03
CA GLN A 354 19.65 -11.90 0.01
C GLN A 354 20.15 -10.60 0.65
N SER A 355 20.67 -9.68 -0.16
CA SER A 355 21.19 -8.40 0.34
C SER A 355 20.08 -7.55 0.97
N ALA A 356 18.87 -7.57 0.43
CA ALA A 356 17.72 -6.91 1.06
C ALA A 356 17.34 -7.55 2.41
N GLY A 357 17.43 -8.88 2.54
CA GLY A 357 17.18 -9.59 3.78
C GLY A 357 18.13 -9.20 4.89
N GLU A 358 19.41 -9.09 4.58
CA GLU A 358 20.42 -8.60 5.52
C GLU A 358 20.13 -7.15 5.94
N GLU A 359 19.91 -6.24 5.00
CA GLU A 359 19.58 -4.85 5.36
C GLU A 359 18.30 -4.75 6.20
N VAL A 360 17.30 -5.56 5.89
CA VAL A 360 16.06 -5.66 6.67
C VAL A 360 16.35 -6.16 8.08
N ALA A 361 17.16 -7.20 8.28
CA ALA A 361 17.48 -7.70 9.62
C ALA A 361 18.37 -6.73 10.42
N PHE A 362 19.46 -6.25 9.84
CA PHE A 362 20.46 -5.45 10.54
C PHE A 362 20.02 -3.99 10.72
N ARG A 363 19.44 -3.35 9.70
CA ARG A 363 19.04 -1.93 9.75
C ARG A 363 17.56 -1.79 10.05
N GLY A 364 16.73 -2.72 9.61
CA GLY A 364 15.31 -2.76 9.96
C GLY A 364 15.07 -3.31 11.37
N GLY A 365 15.62 -4.49 11.67
CA GLY A 365 15.43 -5.20 12.94
C GLY A 365 16.31 -4.66 14.07
N ILE A 366 17.63 -4.84 13.99
CA ILE A 366 18.56 -4.52 15.10
C ILE A 366 18.58 -3.01 15.37
N LEU A 367 18.83 -2.18 14.36
CA LEU A 367 18.94 -0.72 14.54
C LEU A 367 17.66 -0.11 15.13
N GLN A 368 16.48 -0.50 14.66
CA GLN A 368 15.22 0.02 15.21
C GLN A 368 14.83 -0.63 16.53
N GLY A 369 15.11 -1.92 16.72
CA GLY A 369 14.86 -2.65 17.97
C GLY A 369 15.67 -2.06 19.12
N VAL A 370 16.95 -1.80 18.90
CA VAL A 370 17.83 -1.09 19.84
C VAL A 370 17.37 0.36 20.03
N GLY A 371 17.06 1.04 18.92
CA GLY A 371 16.55 2.40 18.97
C GLY A 371 15.26 2.55 19.77
N ALA A 372 14.44 1.50 19.85
CA ALA A 372 13.24 1.48 20.67
C ALA A 372 13.53 1.60 22.17
N TRP A 373 14.66 1.06 22.67
CA TRP A 373 15.06 1.19 24.08
C TRP A 373 15.51 2.61 24.45
N ILE A 374 16.09 3.35 23.50
CA ILE A 374 16.83 4.58 23.78
C ILE A 374 16.02 5.81 23.36
N LYS A 375 15.65 6.67 24.32
CA LYS A 375 14.86 7.89 24.05
C LYS A 375 15.61 8.94 23.23
N ARG A 376 16.93 9.10 23.45
CA ARG A 376 17.75 10.15 22.79
C ARG A 376 18.09 9.73 21.36
N PRO A 377 17.65 10.45 20.30
CA PRO A 377 17.81 10.00 18.90
C PRO A 377 19.24 9.74 18.45
N VAL A 378 20.18 10.61 18.84
CA VAL A 378 21.60 10.45 18.47
C VAL A 378 22.22 9.25 19.18
N VAL A 379 21.90 9.04 20.46
CA VAL A 379 22.40 7.88 21.21
C VAL A 379 21.81 6.59 20.65
N ALA A 380 20.51 6.59 20.30
CA ALA A 380 19.85 5.46 19.65
C ALA A 380 20.53 5.09 18.32
N LEU A 381 20.83 6.10 17.50
CA LEU A 381 21.56 5.91 16.25
C LEU A 381 22.95 5.33 16.49
N VAL A 382 23.75 5.91 17.39
CA VAL A 382 25.14 5.48 17.63
C VAL A 382 25.17 4.06 18.17
N VAL A 383 24.43 3.77 19.24
CA VAL A 383 24.41 2.43 19.85
C VAL A 383 23.84 1.39 18.89
N GLY A 384 22.74 1.72 18.20
CA GLY A 384 22.15 0.83 17.20
C GLY A 384 23.07 0.59 16.00
N THR A 385 23.83 1.60 15.57
CA THR A 385 24.82 1.47 14.48
C THR A 385 25.98 0.58 14.90
N VAL A 386 26.53 0.79 16.10
CA VAL A 386 27.63 -0.05 16.63
C VAL A 386 27.20 -1.51 16.71
N LEU A 387 26.02 -1.79 17.29
CA LEU A 387 25.51 -3.17 17.40
C LEU A 387 25.21 -3.77 16.02
N SER A 388 24.51 -3.03 15.16
CA SER A 388 24.18 -3.48 13.80
C SER A 388 25.45 -3.78 12.99
N ALA A 389 26.44 -2.90 13.01
CA ALA A 389 27.68 -3.07 12.26
C ALA A 389 28.58 -4.16 12.83
N ALA A 390 28.72 -4.24 14.16
CA ALA A 390 29.51 -5.29 14.80
C ALA A 390 28.91 -6.67 14.54
N THR A 391 27.59 -6.85 14.73
CA THR A 391 26.94 -8.13 14.45
C THR A 391 27.02 -8.50 12.97
N PHE A 392 26.89 -7.53 12.07
CA PHE A 392 27.05 -7.75 10.62
C PHE A 392 28.47 -8.23 10.27
N ALA A 393 29.50 -7.50 10.71
CA ALA A 393 30.89 -7.84 10.41
C ALA A 393 31.29 -9.19 11.02
N LEU A 394 30.88 -9.46 12.27
CA LEU A 394 31.15 -10.74 12.94
C LEU A 394 30.41 -11.92 12.29
N ALA A 395 29.24 -11.69 11.67
CA ALA A 395 28.52 -12.73 10.95
C ALA A 395 29.26 -13.22 9.69
N HIS A 396 30.25 -12.46 9.21
CA HIS A 396 31.12 -12.86 8.08
C HIS A 396 32.35 -13.65 8.53
N THR A 397 32.51 -13.92 9.82
CA THR A 397 33.51 -14.83 10.43
C THR A 397 35.00 -14.45 10.33
N SER A 398 35.42 -13.66 9.35
CA SER A 398 36.78 -13.13 9.29
C SER A 398 37.06 -12.18 10.47
N LEU A 399 38.17 -12.42 11.18
CA LEU A 399 38.67 -11.55 12.24
C LEU A 399 39.83 -10.65 11.78
N ASP A 400 40.15 -10.64 10.50
CA ASP A 400 41.16 -9.73 9.95
C ASP A 400 40.72 -8.26 10.16
N PRO A 401 41.56 -7.40 10.76
CA PRO A 401 41.17 -6.03 11.09
C PRO A 401 40.73 -5.20 9.88
N TRP A 402 41.28 -5.46 8.70
CA TRP A 402 40.98 -4.69 7.49
C TRP A 402 39.70 -5.16 6.81
N VAL A 403 39.43 -6.48 6.84
CA VAL A 403 38.12 -7.04 6.44
C VAL A 403 37.02 -6.54 7.37
N LEU A 404 37.23 -6.59 8.69
CA LEU A 404 36.28 -6.04 9.67
C LEU A 404 36.04 -4.55 9.48
N LEU A 405 37.09 -3.78 9.15
CA LEU A 405 36.98 -2.35 8.88
C LEU A 405 36.15 -2.09 7.62
N ASP A 406 36.33 -2.87 6.55
CA ASP A 406 35.59 -2.69 5.30
C ASP A 406 34.10 -3.05 5.47
N LEU A 407 33.82 -4.24 6.01
CA LEU A 407 32.46 -4.69 6.32
C LEU A 407 31.77 -3.75 7.31
N GLY A 408 32.47 -3.36 8.38
CA GLY A 408 31.99 -2.43 9.39
C GLY A 408 31.76 -1.02 8.81
N GLY A 409 32.62 -0.56 7.92
CA GLY A 409 32.51 0.72 7.23
C GLY A 409 31.28 0.79 6.33
N MET A 410 31.09 -0.23 5.48
CA MET A 410 29.87 -0.42 4.68
C MET A 410 28.63 -0.47 5.57
N ALA A 411 28.71 -1.19 6.68
CA ALA A 411 27.62 -1.33 7.62
C ALA A 411 27.21 0.00 8.28
N VAL A 412 28.18 0.79 8.70
CA VAL A 412 27.99 2.14 9.27
C VAL A 412 27.39 3.08 8.23
N ALA A 413 27.90 3.03 6.99
CA ALA A 413 27.35 3.80 5.87
C ALA A 413 25.88 3.47 5.62
N CYS A 414 25.51 2.19 5.60
CA CYS A 414 24.13 1.73 5.44
C CYS A 414 23.21 2.19 6.58
N CYS A 415 23.65 2.11 7.83
CA CYS A 415 22.93 2.66 8.98
C CYS A 415 22.70 4.17 8.85
N TYR A 416 23.73 4.91 8.45
CA TYR A 416 23.65 6.36 8.27
C TYR A 416 22.74 6.77 7.10
N LEU A 417 22.83 6.09 5.95
CA LEU A 417 21.94 6.27 4.81
C LEU A 417 20.49 6.03 5.21
N THR A 418 20.23 4.94 5.94
CA THR A 418 18.89 4.59 6.40
C THR A 418 18.32 5.66 7.32
N TRP A 419 19.11 6.13 8.29
CA TRP A 419 18.69 7.21 9.20
C TRP A 419 18.45 8.53 8.47
N ARG A 420 19.34 8.92 7.55
CA ARG A 420 19.24 10.20 6.83
C ARG A 420 18.10 10.21 5.81
N THR A 421 17.90 9.13 5.07
CA THR A 421 16.85 9.03 4.03
C THR A 421 15.52 8.56 4.60
N GLY A 422 15.50 8.06 5.83
CA GLY A 422 14.29 7.58 6.49
C GLY A 422 13.79 6.26 5.94
N GLY A 423 14.65 5.40 5.41
CA GLY A 423 14.24 4.09 4.89
C GLY A 423 15.40 3.26 4.38
N LEU A 424 15.15 1.97 4.20
CA LEU A 424 16.17 0.98 3.83
C LEU A 424 16.63 1.10 2.38
N GLU A 425 15.90 1.84 1.53
CA GLU A 425 16.08 1.75 0.08
C GLU A 425 17.51 2.07 -0.37
N ALA A 426 18.16 3.07 0.23
CA ALA A 426 19.53 3.44 -0.14
C ALA A 426 20.57 2.42 0.32
N ALA A 427 20.36 1.80 1.49
CA ALA A 427 21.23 0.75 2.01
C ALA A 427 21.08 -0.54 1.20
N ILE A 428 19.83 -0.95 0.91
CA ILE A 428 19.53 -2.08 0.02
C ILE A 428 20.21 -1.87 -1.33
N VAL A 429 20.08 -0.68 -1.92
CA VAL A 429 20.72 -0.40 -3.22
C VAL A 429 22.23 -0.55 -3.18
N LEU A 430 22.89 0.04 -2.18
CA LEU A 430 24.35 -0.03 -2.07
C LEU A 430 24.80 -1.49 -1.94
N HIS A 431 24.15 -2.24 -1.07
CA HIS A 431 24.48 -3.63 -0.79
C HIS A 431 24.19 -4.55 -2.00
N VAL A 432 22.99 -4.45 -2.59
CA VAL A 432 22.58 -5.23 -3.76
C VAL A 432 23.53 -4.98 -4.93
N VAL A 433 23.84 -3.71 -5.24
CA VAL A 433 24.75 -3.40 -6.35
C VAL A 433 26.16 -3.92 -6.07
N ASN A 434 26.65 -3.79 -4.83
CA ASN A 434 27.95 -4.32 -4.45
C ASN A 434 28.04 -5.83 -4.74
N ASN A 435 27.11 -6.62 -4.19
CA ASN A 435 27.13 -8.07 -4.34
C ASN A 435 26.84 -8.51 -5.77
N LEU A 436 25.90 -7.86 -6.47
CA LEU A 436 25.63 -8.19 -7.88
C LEU A 436 26.86 -7.97 -8.75
N VAL A 437 27.55 -6.83 -8.63
CA VAL A 437 28.70 -6.54 -9.48
C VAL A 437 29.84 -7.51 -9.18
N ILE A 438 30.13 -7.76 -7.91
CA ILE A 438 31.20 -8.69 -7.50
C ILE A 438 30.89 -10.11 -7.97
N ILE A 439 29.72 -10.65 -7.62
CA ILE A 439 29.36 -12.04 -7.91
C ILE A 439 29.22 -12.27 -9.42
N LEU A 440 28.55 -11.38 -10.17
CA LEU A 440 28.45 -11.52 -11.63
C LEU A 440 29.82 -11.37 -12.29
N GLY A 441 30.64 -10.42 -11.85
CA GLY A 441 31.99 -10.19 -12.36
C GLY A 441 32.87 -11.43 -12.19
N LEU A 442 32.98 -11.95 -10.96
CA LEU A 442 33.79 -13.13 -10.64
C LEU A 442 33.20 -14.43 -11.21
N THR A 443 31.89 -14.52 -11.41
CA THR A 443 31.29 -15.64 -12.17
C THR A 443 31.74 -15.63 -13.64
N MET A 444 31.83 -14.45 -14.26
CA MET A 444 32.23 -14.30 -15.67
C MET A 444 33.74 -14.34 -15.90
N LEU A 445 34.51 -13.86 -14.92
CA LEU A 445 35.97 -13.71 -14.98
C LEU A 445 36.72 -14.85 -14.27
N GLY A 446 36.02 -15.70 -13.52
CA GLY A 446 36.62 -16.71 -12.64
C GLY A 446 36.95 -16.15 -11.25
N GLY A 447 37.21 -17.04 -10.29
CA GLY A 447 37.50 -16.67 -8.89
C GLY A 447 36.26 -16.40 -8.03
N LEU A 448 35.12 -17.04 -8.32
CA LEU A 448 33.86 -16.83 -7.58
C LEU A 448 33.98 -17.05 -6.06
N SER A 449 34.89 -17.92 -5.60
CA SER A 449 35.18 -18.12 -4.18
C SER A 449 35.53 -16.81 -3.46
N ASP A 450 36.20 -15.89 -4.14
CA ASP A 450 36.71 -14.64 -3.57
C ASP A 450 35.59 -13.61 -3.34
N ALA A 451 34.38 -13.89 -3.86
CA ALA A 451 33.18 -13.10 -3.57
C ALA A 451 32.67 -13.32 -2.13
N TYR A 452 33.07 -14.41 -1.48
CA TYR A 452 32.57 -14.82 -0.16
C TYR A 452 33.64 -14.62 0.91
N VAL A 453 33.26 -13.96 2.01
CA VAL A 453 34.14 -13.78 3.17
C VAL A 453 34.03 -14.99 4.08
N THR A 454 35.18 -15.57 4.43
CA THR A 454 35.32 -16.72 5.34
C THR A 454 36.33 -16.38 6.45
N GLU A 455 36.55 -17.31 7.38
CA GLU A 455 37.56 -17.17 8.43
C GLU A 455 39.00 -17.02 7.90
N GLU A 456 39.28 -17.46 6.68
CA GLU A 456 40.58 -17.37 6.03
C GLU A 456 40.78 -16.08 5.22
N THR A 457 39.70 -15.33 4.95
CA THR A 457 39.78 -14.08 4.18
C THR A 457 40.59 -13.03 4.94
N THR A 458 41.61 -12.50 4.28
CA THR A 458 42.48 -11.44 4.80
C THR A 458 42.53 -10.25 3.83
N SER A 459 42.88 -9.07 4.34
CA SER A 459 42.99 -7.86 3.52
C SER A 459 44.16 -7.00 4.00
N THR A 460 44.52 -5.98 3.21
CA THR A 460 45.58 -5.03 3.56
C THR A 460 45.00 -3.70 4.00
N ALA A 461 45.81 -2.90 4.70
CA ALA A 461 45.47 -1.53 5.05
C ALA A 461 45.07 -0.67 3.85
N ALA A 462 45.76 -0.86 2.72
CA ALA A 462 45.52 -0.11 1.50
C ALA A 462 44.17 -0.49 0.86
N SER A 463 43.90 -1.79 0.69
CA SER A 463 42.66 -2.29 0.10
C SER A 463 41.45 -1.99 0.97
N GLY A 464 41.50 -2.32 2.27
CA GLY A 464 40.42 -2.03 3.20
C GLY A 464 40.17 -0.52 3.37
N GLY A 465 41.24 0.28 3.45
CA GLY A 465 41.11 1.75 3.50
C GLY A 465 40.48 2.34 2.24
N LEU A 466 40.81 1.80 1.06
CA LEU A 466 40.22 2.22 -0.20
C LEU A 466 38.74 1.81 -0.29
N GLY A 467 38.38 0.60 0.10
CA GLY A 467 36.98 0.11 0.13
C GLY A 467 36.09 0.97 1.03
N VAL A 468 36.59 1.30 2.23
CA VAL A 468 35.93 2.24 3.14
C VAL A 468 35.79 3.61 2.51
N ALA A 469 36.87 4.19 1.97
CA ALA A 469 36.83 5.50 1.35
C ALA A 469 35.82 5.55 0.18
N ALA A 470 35.83 4.54 -0.69
CA ALA A 470 34.88 4.39 -1.79
C ALA A 470 33.44 4.35 -1.27
N THR A 471 33.18 3.54 -0.24
CA THR A 471 31.86 3.42 0.42
C THR A 471 31.37 4.78 0.94
N PHE A 472 32.24 5.55 1.60
CA PHE A 472 31.88 6.88 2.10
C PHE A 472 31.64 7.90 0.98
N VAL A 473 32.39 7.81 -0.13
CA VAL A 473 32.15 8.62 -1.34
C VAL A 473 30.79 8.28 -1.95
N MET A 474 30.49 6.99 -2.14
CA MET A 474 29.20 6.56 -2.68
C MET A 474 28.03 6.97 -1.77
N THR A 475 28.23 6.88 -0.46
CA THR A 475 27.29 7.39 0.55
C THR A 475 27.05 8.88 0.40
N ALA A 476 28.10 9.69 0.21
CA ALA A 476 27.96 11.13 0.00
C ALA A 476 27.18 11.45 -1.29
N ILE A 477 27.39 10.69 -2.36
CA ILE A 477 26.66 10.80 -3.62
C ILE A 477 25.17 10.47 -3.42
N LEU A 478 24.85 9.36 -2.77
CA LEU A 478 23.46 8.98 -2.48
C LEU A 478 22.77 10.02 -1.59
N LEU A 479 23.46 10.58 -0.60
CA LEU A 479 22.91 11.65 0.24
C LEU A 479 22.72 12.97 -0.51
N TRP A 480 23.62 13.30 -1.44
CA TRP A 480 23.43 14.44 -2.33
C TRP A 480 22.19 14.25 -3.21
N LEU A 481 22.04 13.08 -3.81
CA LEU A 481 20.90 12.75 -4.65
C LEU A 481 19.57 12.71 -3.86
N ALA A 482 19.59 12.13 -2.65
CA ALA A 482 18.44 12.11 -1.75
C ALA A 482 18.00 13.52 -1.34
N ARG A 483 18.94 14.46 -1.15
CA ARG A 483 18.62 15.88 -0.88
C ARG A 483 18.03 16.57 -2.10
N ARG A 484 18.52 16.27 -3.31
CA ARG A 484 18.02 16.83 -4.58
C ARG A 484 16.61 16.36 -4.90
N THR A 485 16.30 15.11 -4.58
CA THR A 485 14.99 14.47 -4.87
C THR A 485 13.95 14.65 -3.75
N GLY A 486 14.29 15.32 -2.66
CA GLY A 486 13.40 15.57 -1.52
C GLY A 486 13.22 14.37 -0.59
N VAL A 487 13.99 13.29 -0.78
CA VAL A 487 13.98 12.07 0.05
C VAL A 487 14.62 12.33 1.41
N ALA A 488 15.70 13.12 1.45
CA ALA A 488 16.40 13.49 2.67
C ALA A 488 16.31 15.00 2.93
N PRO A 489 16.18 15.44 4.20
CA PRO A 489 16.20 16.87 4.55
C PRO A 489 17.47 17.58 4.09
N LYS A 490 17.31 18.85 3.67
CA LYS A 490 18.43 19.73 3.26
C LYS A 490 19.40 20.06 4.39
N GLY A 491 18.90 20.15 5.63
CA GLY A 491 19.72 20.45 6.81
C GLY A 491 20.75 19.36 7.09
N PHE A 492 21.99 19.77 7.38
CA PHE A 492 23.04 18.85 7.81
C PHE A 492 22.66 18.21 9.15
N GLY A 493 22.93 16.92 9.32
CA GLY A 493 22.65 16.18 10.55
C GLY A 493 21.17 16.01 10.94
N ARG A 494 20.19 16.34 10.07
CA ARG A 494 18.76 16.16 10.36
C ARG A 494 18.21 14.89 9.68
N PRO A 495 17.61 13.93 10.40
CA PRO A 495 17.03 12.74 9.78
C PRO A 495 15.72 13.07 9.06
N ALA A 496 15.39 12.25 8.06
CA ALA A 496 14.02 12.20 7.55
C ALA A 496 13.09 11.67 8.65
N LEU A 497 11.93 12.32 8.81
CA LEU A 497 10.92 11.98 9.80
C LEU A 497 9.70 11.39 9.09
N SER A 498 8.92 10.59 9.80
CA SER A 498 7.59 10.21 9.32
C SER A 498 6.72 11.45 9.17
N PRO A 499 5.75 11.43 8.22
CA PRO A 499 4.77 12.51 8.12
C PRO A 499 4.10 12.72 9.47
N GLY A 500 4.03 13.98 9.92
CA GLY A 500 3.20 14.36 11.05
C GLY A 500 1.76 14.58 10.61
N ALA A 501 0.84 14.65 11.57
CA ALA A 501 -0.47 15.22 11.31
C ALA A 501 -0.33 16.63 10.71
N PRO A 502 -1.13 17.02 9.70
CA PRO A 502 -1.12 18.38 9.21
C PRO A 502 -1.41 19.33 10.40
N PRO A 503 -0.70 20.48 10.49
CA PRO A 503 -0.96 21.43 11.56
C PRO A 503 -2.44 21.84 11.50
N GLU A 504 -3.11 21.89 12.66
CA GLU A 504 -4.40 22.58 12.75
C GLU A 504 -4.18 23.98 12.17
N SER A 505 -4.91 24.30 11.11
CA SER A 505 -4.96 25.67 10.60
C SER A 505 -5.40 26.53 11.76
N ALA A 506 -4.48 27.31 12.32
CA ALA A 506 -4.81 28.32 13.31
C ALA A 506 -5.87 29.23 12.69
N SER A 507 -7.11 29.11 13.17
CA SER A 507 -8.17 30.04 12.85
C SER A 507 -7.75 31.40 13.40
N ALA A 508 -7.32 32.28 12.50
CA ALA A 508 -7.13 33.71 12.77
C ALA A 508 -8.36 34.47 12.29
#